data_AF-A0A9X4KTP8-F1
#
_entry.id   AF-A0A9X4KTP8-F1
#
_cell.length_a   1.000
_cell.length_b   1.000
_cell.length_c   1.000
_cell.angle_alpha   90.00
_cell.angle_beta   90.00
_cell.angle_gamma   90.00
#
_symmetry.space_group_name_H-M   'P 1'
#
loop_
_entity.id
_entity.type
_entity.pdbx_description
1 polymer ?
#
loop_
_entity_poly.entity_id
_entity_poly.type
_entity_poly.pdbx_seq_one_letter_code
_entity_poly.pdbx_strand_id
1 'polypeptide(L)'
;MKNKRSKFKVATLVVFLSIGTPALIQLVFRVIFADYYENGVFLPGLAHYFITALMIIVNLIFAPMIVFLNYPTLEQGDVRSILLTRITIIFAVSIVAQIVLSIIIENPFSPSTPNFFIRL
;
A
#
# COMPACT_ATOMS: atom_id res chain seq x y z
N MET A 1 -29.64 0.97 -15.85
CA MET A 1 -28.30 1.48 -16.25
C MET A 1 -27.51 2.24 -15.17
N LYS A 2 -28.13 2.90 -14.18
CA LYS A 2 -27.41 3.64 -13.11
C LYS A 2 -26.43 2.79 -12.27
N ASN A 3 -26.77 1.52 -11.95
CA ASN A 3 -25.90 0.66 -11.13
C ASN A 3 -24.58 0.30 -11.80
N LYS A 4 -24.55 0.01 -13.12
CA LYS A 4 -23.32 -0.41 -13.82
C LYS A 4 -22.22 0.68 -13.80
N ARG A 5 -22.60 1.95 -13.99
CA ARG A 5 -21.67 3.10 -13.90
C ARG A 5 -21.11 3.29 -12.49
N SER A 6 -21.90 3.00 -11.44
CA SER A 6 -21.45 3.10 -10.05
C SER A 6 -20.44 1.99 -9.71
N LYS A 7 -20.67 0.75 -10.17
CA LYS A 7 -19.73 -0.38 -9.97
C LYS A 7 -18.37 -0.08 -10.58
N PHE A 8 -18.39 0.41 -11.82
CA PHE A 8 -17.17 0.77 -12.54
C PHE A 8 -16.38 1.86 -11.81
N LYS A 9 -17.04 2.94 -11.35
CA LYS A 9 -16.37 4.02 -10.59
C LYS A 9 -15.70 3.53 -9.31
N VAL A 10 -16.38 2.68 -8.53
CA VAL A 10 -15.82 2.14 -7.27
C VAL A 10 -14.65 1.20 -7.56
N ALA A 11 -14.78 0.32 -8.56
CA ALA A 11 -13.70 -0.58 -8.95
C ALA A 11 -12.47 0.19 -9.44
N THR A 12 -12.66 1.19 -10.31
CA THR A 12 -11.58 2.05 -10.79
C THR A 12 -10.91 2.80 -9.65
N LEU A 13 -11.69 3.39 -8.73
CA LEU A 13 -11.15 4.07 -7.55
C LEU A 13 -10.31 3.13 -6.69
N VAL A 14 -10.79 1.91 -6.45
CA VAL A 14 -10.09 0.92 -5.65
C VAL A 14 -8.76 0.52 -6.30
N VAL A 15 -8.72 0.30 -7.62
CA VAL A 15 -7.48 0.03 -8.35
C VAL A 15 -6.48 1.18 -8.21
N PHE A 16 -6.95 2.43 -8.36
CA PHE A 16 -6.10 3.61 -8.15
C PHE A 16 -5.55 3.68 -6.72
N LEU A 17 -6.38 3.39 -5.70
CA LEU A 17 -5.93 3.38 -4.31
C LEU A 17 -4.94 2.24 -4.04
N SER A 18 -5.15 1.06 -4.64
CA SER A 18 -4.26 -0.10 -4.48
C SER A 18 -2.84 0.15 -4.97
N ILE A 19 -2.67 1.00 -5.99
CA ILE A 19 -1.35 1.38 -6.54
C ILE A 19 -0.85 2.68 -5.90
N GLY A 20 -1.71 3.69 -5.83
CA GLY A 20 -1.36 5.04 -5.38
C GLY A 20 -0.98 5.09 -3.91
N THR A 21 -1.64 4.29 -3.05
CA THR A 21 -1.36 4.31 -1.60
C THR A 21 0.04 3.78 -1.31
N PRO A 22 0.44 2.58 -1.80
CA PRO A 22 1.81 2.10 -1.59
C PRO A 22 2.88 3.00 -2.21
N ALA A 23 2.64 3.52 -3.41
CA ALA A 23 3.59 4.41 -4.09
C ALA A 23 3.77 5.73 -3.34
N LEU A 24 2.69 6.29 -2.77
CA LEU A 24 2.75 7.51 -1.98
C LEU A 24 3.55 7.31 -0.69
N ILE A 25 3.36 6.19 0.01
CA ILE A 25 4.16 5.87 1.21
C ILE A 25 5.64 5.79 0.85
N GLN A 26 5.97 5.10 -0.25
CA GLN A 26 7.35 5.01 -0.71
C GLN A 26 7.96 6.38 -1.01
N LEU A 27 7.20 7.25 -1.68
CA LEU A 27 7.64 8.62 -1.97
C LEU A 27 7.88 9.41 -0.68
N VAL A 28 6.96 9.33 0.29
CA VAL A 28 7.09 9.99 1.60
C VAL A 28 8.36 9.52 2.31
N PHE A 29 8.64 8.22 2.34
CA PHE A 29 9.88 7.72 2.93
C PHE A 29 11.13 8.20 2.21
N ARG A 30 11.13 8.21 0.86
CA ARG A 30 12.26 8.74 0.08
C ARG A 30 12.55 10.20 0.39
N VAL A 31 11.51 11.00 0.62
CA VAL A 31 11.66 12.42 0.94
C VAL A 31 12.11 12.62 2.40
N ILE A 32 11.51 11.90 3.35
CA ILE A 32 11.83 12.05 4.79
C ILE A 32 13.23 11.52 5.10
N PHE A 33 13.62 10.41 4.47
CA PHE A 33 14.91 9.75 4.70
C PHE A 33 15.83 9.87 3.47
N ALA A 34 15.79 11.02 2.78
CA ALA A 34 16.59 11.26 1.58
C ALA A 34 18.07 10.94 1.81
N ASP A 35 18.64 11.40 2.93
CA ASP A 35 20.03 11.14 3.31
C ASP A 35 20.36 9.65 3.42
N TYR A 36 19.43 8.84 3.91
CA TYR A 36 19.58 7.38 4.00
C TYR A 36 19.56 6.72 2.62
N TYR A 37 18.72 7.20 1.71
CA TYR A 37 18.61 6.66 0.35
C TYR A 37 19.71 7.17 -0.61
N GLU A 38 20.27 8.36 -0.37
CA GLU A 38 21.37 8.91 -1.16
C GLU A 38 22.73 8.38 -0.72
N ASN A 39 22.94 8.16 0.58
CA ASN A 39 24.21 7.66 1.13
C ASN A 39 24.19 6.14 1.41
N GLY A 40 23.03 5.50 1.29
CA GLY A 40 22.86 4.06 1.44
C GLY A 40 23.43 3.28 0.26
N VAL A 41 24.19 2.21 0.54
CA VAL A 41 24.81 1.35 -0.48
C VAL A 41 23.74 0.52 -1.19
N PHE A 42 23.21 0.92 -2.36
CA PHE A 42 22.33 0.22 -3.35
C PHE A 42 21.17 -0.70 -2.84
N LEU A 43 21.40 -1.55 -1.85
CA LEU A 43 20.44 -2.32 -1.06
C LEU A 43 19.35 -1.45 -0.40
N PRO A 44 19.66 -0.33 0.28
CA PRO A 44 18.67 0.60 0.81
C PRO A 44 17.86 1.21 -0.34
N GLY A 45 16.57 0.94 -0.38
CA GLY A 45 15.66 1.35 -1.44
C GLY A 45 15.17 0.18 -2.28
N LEU A 46 16.00 -0.84 -2.54
CA LEU A 46 15.56 -2.03 -3.28
C LEU A 46 14.58 -2.87 -2.44
N ALA A 47 14.84 -3.01 -1.15
CA ALA A 47 13.90 -3.63 -0.23
C ALA A 47 12.59 -2.83 -0.13
N HIS A 48 12.66 -1.49 -0.10
CA HIS A 48 11.46 -0.65 -0.12
C HIS A 48 10.66 -0.82 -1.41
N TYR A 49 11.31 -0.88 -2.57
CA TYR A 49 10.63 -1.17 -3.84
C TYR A 49 9.94 -2.54 -3.80
N PHE A 50 10.61 -3.56 -3.24
CA PHE A 50 10.04 -4.88 -3.11
C PHE A 50 8.81 -4.89 -2.20
N ILE A 51 8.89 -4.26 -1.02
CA ILE A 51 7.75 -4.12 -0.10
C ILE A 51 6.62 -3.36 -0.79
N THR A 52 6.92 -2.28 -1.49
CA THR A 52 5.92 -1.49 -2.22
C THR A 52 5.21 -2.35 -3.28
N ALA A 53 5.96 -3.09 -4.08
CA ALA A 53 5.40 -4.00 -5.09
C ALA A 53 4.54 -5.10 -4.45
N LEU A 54 4.99 -5.70 -3.34
CA LEU A 54 4.23 -6.68 -2.58
C LEU A 54 2.91 -6.10 -2.09
N MET A 55 2.93 -4.89 -1.51
CA MET A 55 1.73 -4.22 -1.00
C MET A 55 0.75 -3.84 -2.12
N ILE A 56 1.25 -3.47 -3.30
CA ILE A 56 0.42 -3.25 -4.50
C ILE A 56 -0.30 -4.55 -4.88
N ILE A 57 0.41 -5.68 -4.93
CA ILE A 57 -0.19 -6.99 -5.27
C ILE A 57 -1.26 -7.37 -4.25
N VAL A 58 -0.95 -7.25 -2.96
CA VAL A 58 -1.90 -7.51 -1.86
C VAL A 58 -3.15 -6.64 -2.03
N ASN A 59 -3.00 -5.32 -2.19
CA ASN A 59 -4.13 -4.42 -2.33
C ASN A 59 -4.93 -4.65 -3.62
N LEU A 60 -4.28 -5.07 -4.72
CA LEU A 60 -4.94 -5.42 -5.98
C LEU A 60 -5.75 -6.72 -5.88
N ILE A 61 -5.41 -7.63 -4.96
CA ILE A 61 -6.18 -8.86 -4.75
C ILE A 61 -7.33 -8.61 -3.77
N PHE A 62 -7.02 -8.10 -2.57
CA PHE A 62 -8.00 -8.01 -1.48
C PHE A 62 -9.08 -6.94 -1.72
N ALA A 63 -8.71 -5.78 -2.25
CA ALA A 63 -9.65 -4.67 -2.36
C ALA A 63 -10.74 -4.95 -3.42
N PRO A 64 -10.45 -5.47 -4.63
CA PRO A 64 -11.49 -5.91 -5.57
C PRO A 64 -12.31 -7.07 -5.04
N MET A 65 -11.69 -8.07 -4.38
CA MET A 65 -12.40 -9.23 -3.81
C MET A 65 -13.53 -8.78 -2.88
N ILE A 66 -13.28 -7.78 -2.03
CA ILE A 66 -14.27 -7.26 -1.09
C ILE A 66 -15.35 -6.45 -1.77
N VAL A 67 -15.00 -5.67 -2.79
CA VAL A 67 -15.99 -4.97 -3.62
C VAL A 67 -16.92 -5.98 -4.29
N PHE A 68 -16.40 -7.07 -4.85
CA PHE A 68 -17.20 -8.10 -5.52
C PHE A 68 -18.08 -8.89 -4.54
N LEU A 69 -17.53 -9.32 -3.39
CA LEU A 69 -18.27 -10.11 -2.39
C LEU A 69 -19.43 -9.33 -1.74
N ASN A 70 -19.30 -8.01 -1.59
CA ASN A 70 -20.32 -7.18 -0.95
C ASN A 70 -21.24 -6.49 -1.97
N TYR A 71 -21.00 -6.70 -3.27
CA TYR A 71 -21.79 -6.06 -4.32
C TYR A 71 -23.27 -6.49 -4.35
N PRO A 72 -23.63 -7.78 -4.18
CA PRO A 72 -25.03 -8.21 -4.17
C PRO A 72 -25.83 -7.55 -3.03
N THR A 73 -25.18 -7.34 -1.89
CA THR A 73 -25.75 -6.71 -0.69
C THR A 73 -25.92 -5.19 -0.86
N LEU A 74 -25.11 -4.54 -1.70
CA LEU A 74 -25.23 -3.11 -2.01
C LEU A 74 -26.49 -2.72 -2.80
N GLU A 75 -27.10 -3.66 -3.52
CA GLU A 75 -28.32 -3.39 -4.28
C GLU A 75 -29.58 -3.35 -3.40
N GLN A 76 -29.51 -3.80 -2.15
CA GLN A 76 -30.65 -3.89 -1.22
C GLN A 76 -30.86 -2.65 -0.33
N GLY A 77 -30.01 -1.62 -0.47
CA GLY A 77 -30.15 -0.35 0.24
C GLY A 77 -29.38 -0.32 1.57
N ASP A 78 -28.61 0.76 1.76
CA ASP A 78 -27.85 1.12 2.97
C ASP A 78 -26.52 0.42 3.29
N VAL A 79 -26.10 -0.61 2.53
CA VAL A 79 -24.81 -1.30 2.77
C VAL A 79 -23.57 -0.50 2.27
N ARG A 80 -23.78 0.70 1.70
CA ARG A 80 -22.71 1.52 1.13
C ARG A 80 -21.74 2.04 2.19
N SER A 81 -22.25 2.42 3.36
CA SER A 81 -21.44 2.86 4.50
C SER A 81 -20.54 1.72 4.98
N ILE A 82 -21.09 0.51 5.12
CA ILE A 82 -20.37 -0.69 5.54
C ILE A 82 -19.26 -1.07 4.53
N LEU A 83 -19.56 -1.03 3.22
CA LEU A 83 -18.54 -1.29 2.20
C LEU A 83 -17.39 -0.27 2.30
N LEU A 84 -17.72 1.02 2.37
CA LEU A 84 -16.71 2.07 2.47
C LEU A 84 -15.86 1.91 3.73
N THR A 85 -16.48 1.62 4.88
CA THR A 85 -15.76 1.35 6.13
C THR A 85 -14.80 0.16 5.99
N ARG A 86 -15.23 -0.94 5.36
CA ARG A 86 -14.36 -2.11 5.12
C ARG A 86 -13.18 -1.79 4.20
N ILE A 87 -13.43 -1.06 3.12
CA ILE A 87 -12.38 -0.60 2.20
C ILE A 87 -11.37 0.29 2.97
N THR A 88 -11.87 1.27 3.73
CA THR A 88 -11.03 2.17 4.53
C THR A 88 -10.18 1.41 5.55
N ILE A 89 -10.75 0.46 6.28
CA ILE A 89 -10.01 -0.34 7.27
C ILE A 89 -8.87 -1.10 6.61
N ILE A 90 -9.08 -1.69 5.43
CA ILE A 90 -8.04 -2.46 4.75
C ILE A 90 -6.92 -1.58 4.25
N PHE A 91 -7.25 -0.43 3.66
CA PHE A 91 -6.22 0.52 3.27
C PHE A 91 -5.47 1.07 4.49
N ALA A 92 -6.14 1.32 5.61
CA ALA A 92 -5.48 1.74 6.85
C ALA A 92 -4.51 0.66 7.37
N VAL A 93 -4.95 -0.60 7.43
CA VAL A 93 -4.09 -1.73 7.83
C VAL A 93 -2.93 -1.91 6.87
N SER A 94 -3.17 -1.78 5.57
CA SER A 94 -2.16 -1.87 4.51
C SER A 94 -1.10 -0.77 4.66
N ILE A 95 -1.51 0.48 4.91
CA ILE A 95 -0.61 1.60 5.18
C ILE A 95 0.28 1.28 6.38
N VAL A 96 -0.32 0.88 7.51
CA VAL A 96 0.44 0.57 8.74
C VAL A 96 1.41 -0.59 8.50
N ALA A 97 0.96 -1.66 7.84
CA ALA A 97 1.80 -2.81 7.54
C ALA A 97 2.99 -2.44 6.66
N GLN A 98 2.78 -1.63 5.62
CA GLN A 98 3.86 -1.16 4.75
C GLN A 98 4.88 -0.33 5.52
N ILE A 99 4.42 0.64 6.32
CA ILE A 99 5.30 1.50 7.14
C ILE A 99 6.15 0.63 8.09
N VAL A 100 5.51 -0.29 8.81
CA VAL A 100 6.21 -1.17 9.77
C VAL A 100 7.21 -2.07 9.05
N LEU A 101 6.84 -2.71 7.93
CA LEU A 101 7.75 -3.55 7.15
C LEU A 101 8.94 -2.76 6.61
N SER A 102 8.71 -1.56 6.08
CA SER A 102 9.79 -0.69 5.58
C SER A 102 10.75 -0.31 6.71
N ILE A 103 10.24 -0.01 7.90
CA ILE A 103 11.09 0.29 9.07
C ILE A 103 11.85 -0.94 9.56
N ILE A 104 11.22 -2.12 9.61
CA ILE A 104 11.89 -3.35 10.08
C ILE A 104 13.01 -3.78 9.13
N ILE A 105 12.76 -3.73 7.81
CA ILE A 105 13.68 -4.27 6.82
C ILE A 105 14.82 -3.29 6.50
N GLU A 106 14.52 -2.00 6.34
CA GLU A 106 15.54 -1.01 5.99
C GLU A 106 16.08 -0.24 7.20
N ASN A 107 15.28 -0.12 8.26
CA ASN A 107 15.60 0.65 9.47
C ASN A 107 16.31 1.98 9.18
N PRO A 108 15.61 2.96 8.59
CA PRO A 108 16.20 4.26 8.27
C PRO A 108 16.56 5.10 9.51
N PHE A 109 16.21 4.63 10.72
CA PHE A 109 16.54 5.25 12.00
C PHE A 109 17.85 4.72 12.61
N SER A 110 18.38 3.61 12.08
CA SER A 110 19.68 3.10 12.49
C SER A 110 20.77 4.03 11.93
N PRO A 111 21.74 4.50 12.75
CA PRO A 111 22.89 5.20 12.22
C PRO A 111 23.55 4.28 11.18
N SER A 112 23.56 4.73 9.92
CA SER A 112 24.07 4.02 8.74
C SER A 112 25.05 2.92 9.13
N THR A 113 24.63 1.66 9.18
CA THR A 113 25.52 0.55 9.55
C THR A 113 26.51 0.39 8.41
N PRO A 114 27.79 0.80 8.53
CA PRO A 114 28.70 0.76 7.39
C PRO A 114 29.23 -0.65 7.14
N ASN A 115 28.88 -1.67 7.94
CA ASN A 115 29.78 -2.81 8.14
C ASN A 115 29.23 -4.21 7.87
N PHE A 116 27.97 -4.41 7.43
CA PHE A 116 27.47 -5.79 7.20
C PHE A 116 27.72 -6.34 5.79
N PHE A 117 28.02 -5.50 4.80
CA PHE A 117 28.26 -5.93 3.40
C PHE A 117 29.65 -5.62 2.85
N ILE A 118 30.60 -5.08 3.65
CA ILE A 118 32.00 -4.87 3.22
C ILE A 118 32.86 -6.15 3.33
N ARG A 119 32.29 -7.28 3.74
CA ARG A 119 33.00 -8.58 3.77
C ARG A 119 32.17 -9.74 3.24
N LEU A 120 31.87 -9.72 1.94
CA LEU A 120 31.70 -10.94 1.14
C LEU A 120 32.24 -10.68 -0.27
#